data_AF-A0A7Y2GRZ2-F1
#
_entry.id   AF-A0A7Y2GRZ2-F1
#
_cell.length_a   1.000
_cell.length_b   1.000
_cell.length_c   1.000
_cell.angle_alpha   90.00
_cell.angle_beta   90.00
_cell.angle_gamma   90.00
#
_symmetry.space_group_name_H-M   'P 1'
#
loop_
_entity.id
_entity.type
_entity.pdbx_description
1 polymer ?
#
loop_
_entity_poly.entity_id
_entity_poly.type
_entity_poly.pdbx_seq_one_letter_code
_entity_poly.pdbx_strand_id
1 'polypeptide(L)'
;MAGDEPLSRIRKEKATAVMDSRNMRTMLAEAKDTSELMVDLAYAALYFNDPDMADEVASLETKLNQLVYDMRALCIVAVRHPKEAESMAAVLQVVAAVERIGDDAVDITRIVTRKLGIPPELLQDLADAEEVSHRLVIHEGSSLSSQPLSAFELPTTVGMRVMAVRRERDW
;
A
#
# COMPACT_ATOMS: atom_id res chain seq x y z
N MET A 1 6.29 -40.29 -28.57
CA MET A 1 5.91 -38.87 -28.45
C MET A 1 5.68 -38.59 -26.98
N ALA A 2 6.71 -38.07 -26.30
CA ALA A 2 6.63 -37.70 -24.89
C ALA A 2 6.90 -36.20 -24.83
N GLY A 3 5.96 -35.42 -24.30
CA GLY A 3 6.16 -33.99 -24.13
C GLY A 3 4.86 -33.24 -23.88
N ASP A 4 4.82 -32.59 -22.72
CA ASP A 4 4.05 -31.37 -22.41
C ASP A 4 2.75 -31.43 -21.59
N GLU A 5 2.36 -32.59 -21.06
CA GLU A 5 1.21 -32.69 -20.12
C GLU A 5 1.49 -32.45 -18.62
N PRO A 6 2.70 -32.66 -18.04
CA PRO A 6 2.89 -32.49 -16.59
C PRO A 6 3.05 -31.03 -16.15
N LEU A 7 3.80 -30.22 -16.90
CA LEU A 7 4.20 -28.86 -16.50
C LEU A 7 3.04 -27.86 -16.57
N SER A 8 2.11 -28.06 -17.50
CA SER A 8 0.90 -27.25 -17.66
C SER A 8 -0.12 -27.51 -16.54
N ARG A 9 -0.22 -28.77 -16.06
CA ARG A 9 -1.01 -29.12 -14.87
C ARG A 9 -0.42 -28.55 -13.58
N ILE A 10 0.89 -28.65 -13.39
CA ILE A 10 1.58 -28.08 -12.20
C ILE A 10 1.43 -26.55 -12.15
N ARG A 11 1.47 -25.85 -13.29
CA ARG A 11 1.21 -24.41 -13.35
C ARG A 11 -0.24 -24.06 -13.03
N LYS A 12 -1.21 -24.83 -13.52
CA LYS A 12 -2.63 -24.64 -13.19
C LYS A 12 -2.91 -24.96 -11.72
N GLU A 13 -2.34 -26.03 -11.17
CA GLU A 13 -2.48 -26.37 -9.74
C GLU A 13 -1.80 -25.34 -8.84
N LYS A 14 -0.62 -24.81 -9.21
CA LYS A 14 -0.02 -23.67 -8.49
C LYS A 14 -0.85 -22.40 -8.61
N ALA A 15 -1.41 -22.09 -9.78
CA ALA A 15 -2.28 -20.93 -9.96
C ALA A 15 -3.58 -21.07 -9.15
N THR A 16 -4.19 -22.25 -9.15
CA THR A 16 -5.38 -22.58 -8.34
C THR A 16 -5.07 -22.59 -6.85
N ALA A 17 -3.92 -23.13 -6.41
CA ALA A 17 -3.50 -23.14 -5.00
C ALA A 17 -3.08 -21.74 -4.48
N VAL A 18 -2.53 -20.88 -5.34
CA VAL A 18 -2.28 -19.46 -5.02
C VAL A 18 -3.59 -18.68 -4.94
N MET A 19 -4.59 -19.06 -5.74
CA MET A 19 -5.95 -18.53 -5.64
C MET A 19 -6.69 -19.03 -4.37
N ASP A 20 -6.20 -20.12 -3.75
CA ASP A 20 -6.79 -20.78 -2.57
C ASP A 20 -6.24 -20.28 -1.20
N SER A 21 -5.29 -19.33 -1.15
CA SER A 21 -4.65 -18.93 0.14
C SER A 21 -4.96 -17.53 0.65
N ARG A 22 -5.55 -16.64 -0.15
CA ARG A 22 -5.94 -15.30 0.30
C ARG A 22 -7.40 -15.30 0.73
N ASN A 23 -7.63 -15.48 2.02
CA ASN A 23 -8.94 -15.26 2.62
C ASN A 23 -9.22 -13.76 2.78
N MET A 24 -10.50 -13.40 2.89
CA MET A 24 -10.98 -12.02 3.01
C MET A 24 -10.24 -11.18 4.06
N ARG A 25 -9.87 -11.80 5.19
CA ARG A 25 -9.16 -11.11 6.29
C ARG A 25 -7.78 -10.67 5.84
N THR A 26 -7.01 -11.56 5.20
CA THR A 26 -5.65 -11.24 4.73
C THR A 26 -5.68 -10.14 3.67
N MET A 27 -6.64 -10.21 2.75
CA MET A 27 -6.80 -9.19 1.70
C MET A 27 -7.18 -7.83 2.28
N LEU A 28 -8.08 -7.81 3.26
CA LEU A 28 -8.48 -6.57 3.92
C LEU A 28 -7.32 -5.95 4.70
N ALA A 29 -6.54 -6.76 5.42
CA ALA A 29 -5.33 -6.30 6.10
C ALA A 29 -4.33 -5.69 5.10
N GLU A 30 -4.08 -6.36 3.98
CA GLU A 30 -3.18 -5.86 2.94
C GLU A 30 -3.71 -4.56 2.30
N ALA A 31 -5.01 -4.46 2.04
CA ALA A 31 -5.64 -3.26 1.49
C ALA A 31 -5.53 -2.09 2.46
N LYS A 32 -5.82 -2.32 3.75
CA LYS A 32 -5.65 -1.33 4.81
C LYS A 32 -4.20 -0.86 4.90
N ASP A 33 -3.23 -1.77 5.01
CA ASP A 33 -1.82 -1.41 5.12
C ASP A 33 -1.31 -0.68 3.86
N THR A 34 -1.84 -1.03 2.69
CA THR A 34 -1.55 -0.32 1.42
C THR A 34 -2.11 1.10 1.46
N SER A 35 -3.37 1.28 1.88
CA SER A 35 -4.00 2.61 1.97
C SER A 35 -3.32 3.54 2.98
N GLU A 36 -2.84 3.01 4.11
CA GLU A 36 -2.06 3.77 5.08
C GLU A 36 -0.74 4.24 4.48
N LEU A 37 -0.01 3.34 3.83
CA LEU A 37 1.24 3.70 3.16
C LEU A 37 1.03 4.75 2.05
N MET A 38 -0.10 4.69 1.33
CA MET A 38 -0.45 5.70 0.33
C MET A 38 -0.61 7.09 0.96
N VAL A 39 -1.29 7.20 2.10
CA VAL A 39 -1.47 8.48 2.81
C VAL A 39 -0.12 9.02 3.30
N ASP A 40 0.67 8.17 3.95
CA ASP A 40 2.01 8.47 4.43
C ASP A 40 2.90 9.03 3.30
N LEU A 41 2.93 8.34 2.15
CA LEU A 41 3.70 8.77 0.98
C LEU A 41 3.13 9.99 0.31
N ALA A 42 1.80 10.17 0.29
CA ALA A 42 1.18 11.34 -0.31
C ALA A 42 1.56 12.63 0.45
N TYR A 43 1.54 12.58 1.78
CA TYR A 43 2.01 13.70 2.61
C TYR A 43 3.52 13.90 2.49
N ALA A 44 4.32 12.83 2.41
CA ALA A 44 5.75 12.96 2.15
C ALA A 44 6.04 13.60 0.78
N ALA A 45 5.34 13.19 -0.28
CA ALA A 45 5.45 13.76 -1.61
C ALA A 45 5.10 15.26 -1.61
N LEU A 46 4.04 15.64 -0.88
CA LEU A 46 3.66 17.04 -0.69
C LEU A 46 4.74 17.82 0.07
N TYR A 47 5.17 17.32 1.23
CA TYR A 47 6.15 17.98 2.10
C TYR A 47 7.51 18.18 1.41
N PHE A 48 7.99 17.18 0.68
CA PHE A 48 9.24 17.25 -0.07
C PHE A 48 9.08 17.82 -1.48
N ASN A 49 7.85 18.11 -1.91
CA ASN A 49 7.49 18.51 -3.28
C ASN A 49 8.14 17.57 -4.33
N ASP A 50 8.02 16.26 -4.11
CA ASP A 50 8.73 15.20 -4.83
C ASP A 50 7.75 14.41 -5.72
N PRO A 51 7.76 14.62 -7.06
CA PRO A 51 6.85 13.92 -7.96
C PRO A 51 7.15 12.43 -8.09
N ASP A 52 8.38 11.97 -7.84
CA ASP A 52 8.70 10.55 -7.90
C ASP A 52 7.94 9.78 -6.81
N MET A 53 7.79 10.37 -5.62
CA MET A 53 6.99 9.81 -4.52
C MET A 53 5.49 9.79 -4.88
N ALA A 54 5.01 10.80 -5.60
CA ALA A 54 3.63 10.85 -6.05
C ALA A 54 3.31 9.74 -7.06
N ASP A 55 4.25 9.43 -7.95
CA ASP A 55 4.12 8.32 -8.89
C ASP A 55 4.08 6.95 -8.18
N GLU A 56 4.82 6.79 -7.08
CA GLU A 56 4.73 5.57 -6.25
C GLU A 56 3.35 5.40 -5.61
N VAL A 57 2.70 6.49 -5.17
CA VAL A 57 1.30 6.43 -4.68
C VAL A 57 0.35 5.92 -5.76
N ALA A 58 0.53 6.30 -7.03
CA ALA A 58 -0.28 5.78 -8.15
C ALA A 58 -0.03 4.28 -8.42
N SER A 59 1.21 3.81 -8.22
CA SER A 59 1.53 2.37 -8.27
C SER A 59 0.81 1.60 -7.16
N LEU A 60 0.79 2.14 -5.94
CA LEU A 60 0.06 1.56 -4.81
C LEU A 60 -1.46 1.59 -5.01
N GLU A 61 -2.01 2.66 -5.60
CA GLU A 61 -3.43 2.76 -5.97
C GLU A 61 -3.84 1.59 -6.89
N THR A 62 -3.03 1.31 -7.90
CA THR A 62 -3.28 0.18 -8.82
C THR A 62 -3.35 -1.15 -8.07
N LYS A 63 -2.45 -1.36 -7.10
CA LYS A 63 -2.45 -2.55 -6.24
C LYS A 63 -3.70 -2.60 -5.35
N LEU A 64 -4.06 -1.48 -4.72
CA LEU A 64 -5.23 -1.37 -3.85
C LEU A 64 -6.52 -1.67 -4.62
N ASN A 65 -6.67 -1.09 -5.81
CA ASN A 65 -7.82 -1.30 -6.69
C ASN A 65 -8.00 -2.78 -7.06
N GLN A 66 -6.90 -3.51 -7.30
CA GLN A 66 -6.96 -4.95 -7.54
C GLN A 66 -7.44 -5.72 -6.30
N LEU A 67 -6.92 -5.40 -5.11
CA LEU A 67 -7.37 -6.02 -3.86
C LEU A 67 -8.86 -5.77 -3.61
N VAL A 68 -9.32 -4.54 -3.83
CA VAL A 68 -10.74 -4.15 -3.68
C VAL A 68 -11.62 -4.93 -4.66
N TYR A 69 -11.21 -5.03 -5.92
CA TYR A 69 -11.91 -5.81 -6.93
C TYR A 69 -12.04 -7.28 -6.53
N ASP A 70 -10.94 -7.91 -6.13
CA ASP A 70 -10.91 -9.32 -5.74
C ASP A 70 -11.77 -9.56 -4.48
N MET A 71 -11.73 -8.65 -3.49
CA MET A 71 -12.55 -8.73 -2.28
C MET A 71 -14.04 -8.62 -2.59
N ARG A 72 -14.45 -7.70 -3.48
CA ARG A 72 -15.85 -7.56 -3.91
C ARG A 72 -16.35 -8.84 -4.58
N ALA A 73 -15.55 -9.43 -5.48
CA ALA A 73 -15.88 -10.70 -6.13
C ALA A 73 -16.03 -11.83 -5.11
N LEU A 74 -15.10 -11.94 -4.16
CA LEU A 74 -15.15 -12.95 -3.09
C LEU A 74 -16.40 -12.81 -2.22
N CYS A 75 -16.77 -11.57 -1.85
CA CYS A 75 -17.97 -11.30 -1.05
C CYS A 75 -19.24 -11.78 -1.75
N ILE A 76 -19.36 -11.55 -3.07
CA ILE A 76 -20.53 -11.95 -3.86
C ILE A 76 -20.70 -13.47 -3.87
N VAL A 77 -19.61 -14.22 -4.10
CA VAL A 77 -19.68 -15.69 -4.19
C VAL A 77 -19.76 -16.40 -2.83
N ALA A 78 -19.39 -15.70 -1.74
CA ALA A 78 -19.38 -16.27 -0.40
C ALA A 78 -20.77 -16.30 0.27
N VAL A 79 -21.69 -15.41 -0.10
CA VAL A 79 -23.05 -15.36 0.48
C VAL A 79 -23.92 -16.48 -0.11
N ARG A 80 -24.38 -17.40 0.73
CA ARG A 80 -25.22 -18.54 0.31
C ARG A 80 -26.64 -18.46 0.83
N HIS A 81 -26.86 -17.69 1.90
CA HIS A 81 -28.18 -17.50 2.50
C HIS A 81 -28.47 -16.01 2.73
N PRO A 82 -29.74 -15.56 2.58
CA PRO A 82 -30.11 -14.14 2.77
C PRO A 82 -29.67 -13.55 4.12
N LYS A 83 -29.65 -14.36 5.18
CA LYS A 83 -29.21 -13.95 6.53
C LYS A 83 -27.72 -13.57 6.61
N GLU A 84 -26.89 -14.00 5.67
CA GLU A 84 -25.45 -13.68 5.62
C GLU A 84 -25.18 -12.36 4.89
N ALA A 85 -26.17 -11.87 4.13
CA ALA A 85 -26.02 -10.67 3.31
C ALA A 85 -25.78 -9.41 4.16
N GLU A 86 -26.40 -9.31 5.34
CA GLU A 86 -26.20 -8.18 6.25
C GLU A 86 -24.76 -8.10 6.75
N SER A 87 -24.19 -9.21 7.22
CA SER A 87 -22.79 -9.26 7.65
C SER A 87 -21.83 -8.99 6.49
N MET A 88 -22.12 -9.50 5.30
CA MET A 88 -21.29 -9.25 4.12
C MET A 88 -21.37 -7.79 3.65
N ALA A 89 -22.53 -7.15 3.76
CA ALA A 89 -22.69 -5.73 3.46
C ALA A 89 -21.81 -4.86 4.36
N ALA A 90 -21.69 -5.18 5.65
CA ALA A 90 -20.77 -4.50 6.55
C ALA A 90 -19.30 -4.64 6.11
N VAL A 91 -18.88 -5.81 5.65
CA VAL A 91 -17.53 -6.03 5.10
C VAL A 91 -17.29 -5.16 3.87
N LEU A 92 -18.24 -5.12 2.94
CA LEU A 92 -18.15 -4.29 1.73
C LEU A 92 -18.08 -2.79 2.05
N GLN A 93 -18.74 -2.33 3.11
CA GLN A 93 -18.63 -0.94 3.58
C GLN A 93 -17.20 -0.61 4.03
N VAL A 94 -16.55 -1.51 4.77
CA VAL A 94 -15.15 -1.31 5.18
C VAL A 94 -14.22 -1.30 3.96
N VAL A 95 -14.42 -2.23 3.03
CA VAL A 95 -13.66 -2.26 1.76
C VAL A 95 -13.79 -0.94 1.00
N ALA A 96 -15.00 -0.39 0.90
CA ALA A 96 -15.24 0.89 0.23
C ALA A 96 -14.62 2.09 0.98
N ALA A 97 -14.53 2.03 2.31
CA ALA A 97 -13.84 3.06 3.09
C ALA A 97 -12.33 3.02 2.85
N VAL A 98 -11.73 1.83 2.79
CA VAL A 98 -10.30 1.65 2.49
C VAL A 98 -9.95 2.13 1.08
N GLU A 99 -10.78 1.80 0.07
CA GLU A 99 -10.63 2.30 -1.31
C GLU A 99 -10.63 3.83 -1.33
N ARG A 100 -11.60 4.47 -0.67
CA ARG A 100 -11.70 5.93 -0.58
C ARG A 100 -10.47 6.59 0.03
N ILE A 101 -9.88 6.00 1.08
CA ILE A 101 -8.64 6.51 1.67
C ILE A 101 -7.51 6.52 0.63
N GLY A 102 -7.41 5.47 -0.20
CA GLY A 102 -6.46 5.42 -1.30
C GLY A 102 -6.73 6.48 -2.37
N ASP A 103 -7.99 6.66 -2.77
CA ASP A 103 -8.38 7.70 -3.74
C ASP A 103 -8.04 9.10 -3.22
N ASP A 104 -8.33 9.38 -1.94
CA ASP A 104 -8.03 10.66 -1.29
C ASP A 104 -6.50 10.90 -1.20
N ALA A 105 -5.70 9.85 -0.97
CA ALA A 105 -4.24 9.95 -1.00
C ALA A 105 -3.72 10.33 -2.39
N VAL A 106 -4.28 9.77 -3.46
CA VAL A 106 -3.97 10.16 -4.84
C VAL A 106 -4.39 11.60 -5.12
N ASP A 107 -5.51 12.06 -4.55
CA ASP A 107 -5.93 13.45 -4.68
C ASP A 107 -4.95 14.44 -4.03
N ILE A 108 -4.36 14.08 -2.88
CA ILE A 108 -3.29 14.88 -2.26
C ILE A 108 -2.08 15.00 -3.21
N THR A 109 -1.66 13.90 -3.84
CA THR A 109 -0.48 13.94 -4.74
C THR A 109 -0.72 14.75 -6.01
N ARG A 110 -1.98 15.00 -6.41
CA ARG A 110 -2.31 15.87 -7.55
C ARG A 110 -1.80 17.30 -7.37
N ILE A 111 -1.63 17.78 -6.13
CA ILE A 111 -1.03 19.10 -5.86
C ILE A 111 0.38 19.18 -6.42
N VAL A 112 1.16 18.10 -6.21
CA VAL A 112 2.56 17.98 -6.66
C VAL A 112 2.62 17.69 -8.15
N THR A 113 1.92 16.65 -8.62
CA THR A 113 2.00 16.20 -10.03
C THR A 113 1.48 17.24 -11.01
N ARG A 114 0.46 18.04 -10.62
CA ARG A 114 -0.08 19.13 -11.45
C ARG A 114 0.56 20.49 -11.18
N LYS A 115 1.55 20.56 -10.28
CA LYS A 115 2.28 21.80 -9.93
C LYS A 115 1.34 22.94 -9.54
N LEU A 116 0.35 22.65 -8.70
CA LEU A 116 -0.66 23.64 -8.28
C LEU A 116 -0.06 24.72 -7.36
N GLY A 117 1.14 24.48 -6.82
CA GLY A 117 1.75 25.30 -5.79
C GLY A 117 1.33 24.83 -4.40
N ILE A 118 2.24 24.93 -3.44
CA ILE A 118 2.01 24.54 -2.05
C ILE A 118 2.18 25.80 -1.20
N PRO A 119 1.15 26.24 -0.47
CA PRO A 119 1.28 27.38 0.44
C PRO A 119 2.41 27.14 1.46
N PRO A 120 3.31 28.11 1.68
CA PRO A 120 4.39 27.96 2.65
C PRO A 120 3.89 27.65 4.08
N GLU A 121 2.72 28.16 4.45
CA GLU A 121 2.08 27.92 5.74
C GLU A 121 1.73 26.44 5.92
N LEU A 122 1.24 25.78 4.86
CA LEU A 122 0.94 24.34 4.91
C LEU A 122 2.21 23.51 5.13
N LEU A 123 3.35 23.91 4.55
CA LEU A 123 4.63 23.22 4.80
C LEU A 123 5.12 23.37 6.23
N GLN A 124 4.84 24.53 6.87
CA GLN A 124 5.16 24.74 8.29
C GLN A 124 4.26 23.86 9.17
N ASP A 125 2.96 23.84 8.90
CA ASP A 125 2.01 23.00 9.63
C ASP A 125 2.38 21.50 9.53
N LEU A 126 2.83 21.04 8.36
CA LEU A 126 3.30 19.66 8.17
C LEU A 126 4.63 19.37 8.90
N ALA A 127 5.47 20.37 9.10
CA ALA A 127 6.72 20.22 9.86
C ALA A 127 6.49 20.16 11.38
N ASP A 128 5.42 20.81 11.86
CA ASP A 128 5.05 20.87 13.28
C ASP A 128 3.95 19.86 13.67
N ALA A 129 3.58 18.96 12.75
CA ALA A 129 2.60 17.92 12.99
C ALA A 129 3.06 16.90 14.05
N GLU A 130 2.10 16.19 14.65
CA GLU A 130 2.39 15.12 15.63
C GLU A 130 3.20 13.97 14.98
N GLU A 131 2.94 13.70 13.70
CA GLU A 131 3.69 12.74 12.89
C GLU A 131 4.34 13.46 11.71
N VAL A 132 5.66 13.30 11.57
CA VAL A 132 6.49 14.05 10.62
C VAL A 132 7.33 13.15 9.73
N SER A 133 7.35 13.48 8.44
CA SER A 133 8.13 12.75 7.43
C SER A 133 9.58 13.22 7.39
N HIS A 134 10.51 12.25 7.43
CA HIS A 134 11.95 12.51 7.37
C HIS A 134 12.61 11.77 6.19
N ARG A 135 13.57 12.44 5.54
CA ARG A 135 14.46 11.83 4.54
C ARG A 135 15.83 11.62 5.16
N LEU A 136 16.26 10.38 5.26
CA LEU A 136 17.55 10.00 5.85
C LEU A 136 18.47 9.38 4.79
N VAL A 137 19.75 9.74 4.83
CA VAL A 137 20.79 9.13 3.98
C VAL A 137 21.61 8.18 4.86
N ILE A 138 21.70 6.91 4.44
CA ILE A 138 22.52 5.91 5.15
C ILE A 138 23.93 5.93 4.56
N HIS A 139 24.90 6.39 5.34
CA HIS A 139 26.30 6.42 4.95
C HIS A 139 27.00 5.07 5.13
N GLU A 140 28.09 4.87 4.37
CA GLU A 140 29.00 3.75 4.56
C GLU A 140 29.58 3.78 5.99
N GLY A 141 29.53 2.64 6.69
CA GLY A 141 29.91 2.53 8.11
C GLY A 141 28.77 2.73 9.12
N SER A 142 27.57 3.11 8.69
CA SER A 142 26.38 3.09 9.55
C SER A 142 26.05 1.66 10.00
N SER A 143 25.57 1.48 11.24
CA SER A 143 25.07 0.20 11.73
C SER A 143 23.87 -0.32 10.92
N LEU A 144 23.14 0.56 10.24
CA LEU A 144 22.03 0.23 9.33
C LEU A 144 22.51 -0.24 7.95
N SER A 145 23.79 -0.03 7.60
CA SER A 145 24.30 -0.37 6.27
C SER A 145 24.38 -1.88 6.06
N SER A 146 23.93 -2.33 4.89
CA SER A 146 23.99 -3.74 4.45
C SER A 146 23.27 -4.74 5.36
N GLN A 147 22.33 -4.27 6.18
CA GLN A 147 21.53 -5.09 7.07
C GLN A 147 20.06 -5.07 6.64
N PRO A 148 19.30 -6.16 6.82
CA PRO A 148 17.88 -6.16 6.53
C PRO A 148 17.13 -5.27 7.52
N LEU A 149 16.10 -4.56 7.06
CA LEU A 149 15.29 -3.68 7.91
C LEU A 149 14.67 -4.42 9.09
N SER A 150 14.32 -5.70 8.90
CA SER A 150 13.78 -6.58 9.94
C SER A 150 14.72 -6.80 11.14
N ALA A 151 16.01 -6.48 11.01
CA ALA A 151 16.96 -6.58 12.12
C ALA A 151 16.82 -5.46 13.16
N PHE A 152 16.10 -4.38 12.87
CA PHE A 152 16.20 -3.14 13.67
C PHE A 152 14.98 -2.73 14.48
N GLU A 153 13.86 -3.46 14.44
CA GLU A 153 12.62 -3.14 15.16
C GLU A 153 12.37 -1.62 15.35
N LEU A 154 12.52 -0.84 14.27
CA LEU A 154 12.57 0.63 14.35
C LEU A 154 11.32 1.25 14.98
N PRO A 155 10.09 0.74 14.72
CA PRO A 155 8.90 1.29 15.35
C PRO A 155 8.92 1.19 16.87
N THR A 156 9.50 0.14 17.44
CA THR A 156 9.55 -0.06 18.90
C THR A 156 10.76 0.62 19.53
N THR A 157 11.89 0.65 18.82
CA THR A 157 13.17 1.13 19.38
C THR A 157 13.29 2.66 19.33
N VAL A 158 12.82 3.27 18.24
CA VAL A 158 12.99 4.72 17.98
C VAL A 158 11.70 5.42 17.57
N GLY A 159 10.57 4.71 17.51
CA GLY A 159 9.28 5.28 17.11
C GLY A 159 9.21 5.64 15.62
N MET A 160 10.13 5.15 14.79
CA MET A 160 10.17 5.47 13.37
C MET A 160 9.68 4.29 12.52
N ARG A 161 8.81 4.58 11.56
CA ARG A 161 8.39 3.65 10.52
C ARG A 161 9.07 4.01 9.20
N VAL A 162 9.67 3.02 8.54
CA VAL A 162 10.19 3.20 7.18
C VAL A 162 9.07 2.97 6.18
N MET A 163 8.81 3.98 5.35
CA MET A 163 7.71 4.00 4.39
C MET A 163 8.22 3.63 2.99
N ALA A 164 9.38 4.16 2.60
CA ALA A 164 10.01 3.87 1.31
C ALA A 164 11.53 3.87 1.42
N VAL A 165 12.20 3.20 0.48
CA VAL A 165 13.67 3.13 0.41
C VAL A 165 14.13 3.41 -1.00
N ARG A 166 14.54 4.66 -1.27
CA ARG A 166 15.16 5.01 -2.55
C ARG A 166 16.58 4.43 -2.64
N ARG A 167 16.84 3.62 -3.67
CA ARG A 167 18.17 3.16 -4.05
C ARG A 167 18.53 3.73 -5.42
N GLU A 168 19.47 4.67 -5.42
CA GLU A 168 19.86 5.42 -6.63
C GLU A 168 18.65 6.12 -7.29
N ARG A 169 18.16 5.57 -8.39
CA ARG A 169 17.02 6.10 -9.16
C ARG A 169 15.73 5.30 -8.96
N ASP A 170 15.80 4.20 -8.23
CA ASP A 170 14.65 3.33 -7.97
C ASP A 170 14.13 3.54 -6.55
N TRP A 171 12.81 3.38 -6.40
CA TRP A 171 12.10 3.45 -5.12
C TRP A 171 11.72 2.06 -4.62
#